data_AF-A0A8T2KKD7-F1
#
_entry.id   AF-A0A8T2KKD7-F1
#
_cell.length_a   1.000
_cell.length_b   1.000
_cell.length_c   1.000
_cell.angle_alpha   90.00
_cell.angle_beta   90.00
_cell.angle_gamma   90.00
#
_symmetry.space_group_name_H-M   'P 1'
#
loop_
_entity.id
_entity.type
_entity.pdbx_description
1 polymer ?
#
loop_
_entity_poly.entity_id
_entity_poly.type
_entity_poly.pdbx_seq_one_letter_code
_entity_poly.pdbx_strand_id
1 'polypeptide(L)'
;MASRNFLNDCRRTFLECTRVLSSDDQQLDNVQPVITRLETMASSIRWASGRLIEAEVADEMIGLINELIQEASNQHQPCKFNCQIKQLLFN
;
A
#
# COMPACT_ATOMS: atom_id res chain seq x y z
N MET A 1 21.52 -14.10 7.93
CA MET A 1 21.93 -13.18 6.84
C MET A 1 20.78 -12.95 5.86
N ALA A 2 20.13 -14.01 5.36
CA ALA A 2 18.98 -13.92 4.46
C ALA A 2 17.78 -13.14 5.03
N SER A 3 17.40 -13.37 6.28
CA SER A 3 16.28 -12.66 6.94
C SER A 3 16.50 -11.15 7.05
N ARG A 4 17.71 -10.73 7.43
CA ARG A 4 18.09 -9.31 7.54
C ARG A 4 18.05 -8.60 6.19
N ASN A 5 18.51 -9.25 5.13
CA ASN A 5 18.46 -8.69 3.77
C ASN A 5 17.01 -8.57 3.30
N PHE A 6 16.20 -9.62 3.48
CA PHE A 6 14.78 -9.61 3.19
C PHE A 6 14.04 -8.46 3.89
N LEU A 7 14.24 -8.28 5.20
CA LEU A 7 13.63 -7.20 5.97
C LEU A 7 14.08 -5.81 5.50
N ASN A 8 15.36 -5.65 5.13
CA ASN A 8 15.87 -4.41 4.56
C ASN A 8 15.23 -4.09 3.20
N ASP A 9 15.04 -5.10 2.36
CA ASP A 9 14.40 -4.95 1.05
C ASP A 9 12.91 -4.59 1.20
N CYS A 10 12.19 -5.24 2.12
CA CYS A 10 10.83 -4.88 2.48
C CYS A 10 10.75 -3.42 2.97
N ARG A 11 11.62 -3.03 3.90
CA ARG A 11 11.67 -1.66 4.43
C ARG A 11 11.94 -0.63 3.34
N ARG A 12 12.89 -0.89 2.46
CA ARG A 12 13.22 0.00 1.35
C ARG A 12 12.04 0.16 0.39
N THR A 13 11.39 -0.94 0.04
CA THR A 13 10.24 -0.97 -0.86
C THR A 13 9.05 -0.21 -0.26
N PHE A 14 8.78 -0.43 1.03
CA PHE A 14 7.72 0.28 1.76
C PHE A 14 7.96 1.80 1.74
N LEU A 15 9.16 2.25 2.10
CA LEU A 15 9.51 3.68 2.10
C LEU A 15 9.43 4.33 0.72
N GLU A 16 9.82 3.61 -0.34
CA GLU A 16 9.69 4.06 -1.72
C GLU A 16 8.20 4.25 -2.09
N CYS A 17 7.36 3.27 -1.76
CA CYS A 17 5.91 3.33 -2.01
C CYS A 17 5.26 4.49 -1.24
N THR A 18 5.57 4.64 0.05
CA THR A 18 5.07 5.77 0.86
C THR A 18 5.49 7.10 0.25
N ARG A 19 6.75 7.24 -0.19
CA ARG A 19 7.22 8.49 -0.82
C ARG A 19 6.43 8.81 -2.09
N VAL A 20 6.20 7.84 -2.96
CA VAL A 20 5.43 8.04 -4.19
C VAL A 20 3.99 8.46 -3.87
N LEU A 21 3.37 7.83 -2.86
CA LEU A 21 2.01 8.17 -2.44
C LEU A 21 1.92 9.53 -1.74
N SER A 22 2.98 9.99 -1.06
CA SER A 22 2.99 11.29 -0.38
C SER A 22 3.47 12.46 -1.25
N SER A 23 3.94 12.21 -2.48
CA SER A 23 4.33 13.28 -3.41
C SER A 23 3.11 14.02 -3.93
N ASP A 24 3.13 15.36 -3.94
CA ASP A 24 2.03 16.20 -4.46
C ASP A 24 1.70 15.94 -5.94
N ASP A 25 2.65 15.37 -6.69
CA ASP A 25 2.47 14.90 -8.08
C ASP A 25 1.79 13.52 -8.15
N GLN A 26 0.67 13.34 -7.44
CA GLN A 26 -0.18 12.14 -7.54
C GLN A 26 -0.86 12.07 -8.91
N GLN A 27 -0.11 11.73 -9.95
CA GLN A 27 -0.70 11.30 -11.21
C GLN A 27 -1.38 9.94 -10.96
N LEU A 28 -2.65 9.83 -11.37
CA LEU A 28 -3.47 8.61 -11.20
C LEU A 28 -2.74 7.34 -11.67
N ASP A 29 -1.90 7.47 -12.70
CA ASP A 29 -1.14 6.38 -13.30
C ASP A 29 -0.03 5.82 -12.38
N ASN A 30 0.38 6.56 -11.36
CA ASN A 30 1.44 6.15 -10.42
C ASN A 30 0.90 5.38 -9.20
N VAL A 31 -0.40 5.46 -8.91
CA VAL A 31 -0.98 4.86 -7.69
C VAL A 31 -1.19 3.35 -7.84
N GLN A 32 -1.75 2.90 -8.97
CA GLN A 32 -2.03 1.48 -9.19
C GLN A 32 -0.76 0.60 -9.20
N PRO A 33 0.36 1.00 -9.84
CA PRO A 33 1.62 0.25 -9.75
C PRO A 33 2.18 0.16 -8.33
N VAL A 34 1.97 1.21 -7.50
CA VAL A 34 2.40 1.20 -6.10
C VAL A 34 1.57 0.22 -5.27
N ILE A 35 0.24 0.21 -5.46
CA ILE A 35 -0.64 -0.76 -4.81
C ILE A 35 -0.20 -2.20 -5.16
N THR A 36 0.01 -2.51 -6.43
CA THR A 36 0.45 -3.84 -6.86
C THR A 36 1.81 -4.25 -6.26
N ARG A 37 2.75 -3.31 -6.12
CA ARG A 37 4.02 -3.56 -5.43
C ARG A 37 3.81 -3.88 -3.94
N LEU A 38 2.94 -3.15 -3.26
CA LEU A 38 2.60 -3.39 -1.86
C LEU A 38 1.91 -4.76 -1.67
N GLU A 39 0.97 -5.14 -2.54
CA GLU A 39 0.33 -6.46 -2.52
C GLU A 39 1.32 -7.61 -2.73
N THR A 40 2.27 -7.41 -3.65
CA THR A 40 3.35 -8.37 -3.91
C THR A 40 4.23 -8.53 -2.67
N MET A 41 4.61 -7.41 -2.04
CA MET A 41 5.40 -7.41 -0.80
C MET A 41 4.67 -8.13 0.34
N ALA A 42 3.37 -7.86 0.54
CA ALA A 42 2.57 -8.58 1.53
C ALA A 42 2.55 -10.08 1.28
N SER A 43 2.46 -10.50 0.01
CA SER A 43 2.52 -11.92 -0.38
C SER A 43 3.88 -12.55 -0.09
N SER A 44 4.98 -11.82 -0.34
CA SER A 44 6.33 -12.27 0.03
C SER A 44 6.51 -12.39 1.55
N ILE A 45 5.96 -11.47 2.33
CA ILE A 45 6.01 -11.50 3.81
C ILE A 45 5.19 -12.69 4.33
N ARG A 46 3.99 -12.94 3.78
CA ARG A 46 3.19 -14.14 4.13
C ARG A 46 3.96 -15.42 3.88
N TRP A 47 4.66 -15.53 2.74
CA TRP A 47 5.48 -16.72 2.45
C TRP A 47 6.67 -16.87 3.42
N ALA A 48 7.25 -15.75 3.86
CA ALA A 48 8.40 -15.71 4.76
C ALA A 48 8.01 -15.94 6.24
N SER A 49 6.74 -15.76 6.60
CA SER A 49 6.19 -15.95 7.95
C SER A 49 6.45 -17.36 8.49
N GLY A 50 6.98 -17.43 9.72
CA GLY A 50 7.35 -18.68 10.38
C GLY A 50 8.55 -19.42 9.76
N ARG A 51 9.21 -18.83 8.75
CA ARG A 51 10.38 -19.41 8.07
C ARG A 51 11.62 -18.53 8.18
N LEU A 52 11.48 -17.28 7.74
CA LEU A 52 12.56 -16.29 7.70
C LEU A 52 12.33 -15.16 8.71
N ILE A 53 11.08 -14.93 9.08
CA ILE A 53 10.62 -13.92 10.03
C ILE A 53 9.57 -14.54 10.96
N GLU A 54 9.50 -14.06 12.18
CA GLU A 54 8.52 -14.49 13.18
C GLU A 54 7.11 -14.17 12.69
N ALA A 55 6.14 -15.04 13.01
CA ALA A 55 4.78 -14.91 12.51
C ALA A 55 4.11 -13.61 12.97
N GLU A 56 4.34 -13.24 14.23
CA GLU A 56 3.84 -12.00 14.84
C GLU A 56 4.36 -10.76 14.10
N VAL A 57 5.67 -10.73 13.81
CA VAL A 57 6.31 -9.64 13.05
C VAL A 57 5.77 -9.59 11.62
N ALA A 58 5.57 -10.75 10.98
CA ALA A 58 5.00 -10.81 9.64
C ALA A 58 3.56 -10.25 9.61
N ASP A 59 2.75 -10.59 10.60
CA ASP A 59 1.36 -10.12 10.72
C ASP A 59 1.31 -8.60 10.94
N GLU A 60 2.17 -8.05 11.81
CA GLU A 60 2.31 -6.60 11.99
C GLU A 60 2.67 -5.88 10.68
N MET A 61 3.69 -6.40 9.97
CA MET A 61 4.12 -5.81 8.69
C MET A 61 3.01 -5.87 7.64
N ILE A 62 2.28 -6.99 7.55
CA ILE A 62 1.15 -7.13 6.62
C ILE A 62 0.03 -6.15 6.98
N GLY A 63 -0.23 -5.94 8.28
CA GLY A 63 -1.19 -4.94 8.77
C GLY A 63 -0.88 -3.55 8.23
N LEU A 64 0.34 -3.07 8.45
CA LEU A 64 0.80 -1.75 7.99
C LEU A 64 0.74 -1.61 6.46
N ILE A 65 1.06 -2.68 5.72
CA ILE A 65 0.98 -2.67 4.26
C ILE A 65 -0.48 -2.55 3.80
N ASN A 66 -1.40 -3.28 4.43
CA ASN A 66 -2.82 -3.20 4.09
C ASN A 66 -3.40 -1.83 4.41
N GLU A 67 -3.03 -1.21 5.53
CA GLU A 67 -3.42 0.16 5.86
C GLU A 67 -2.97 1.14 4.77
N LEU A 68 -1.71 1.03 4.31
CA LEU A 68 -1.19 1.88 3.25
C LEU A 68 -1.90 1.66 1.90
N ILE A 69 -2.22 0.40 1.57
CA ILE A 69 -3.01 0.07 0.36
C ILE A 69 -4.41 0.68 0.43
N GLN A 70 -5.08 0.59 1.59
CA GLN A 70 -6.40 1.17 1.80
C GLN A 70 -6.35 2.69 1.65
N GLU A 71 -5.36 3.34 2.26
CA GLU A 71 -5.18 4.79 2.13
C GLU A 71 -4.94 5.20 0.68
N ALA A 72 -4.03 4.53 -0.02
CA ALA A 72 -3.77 4.76 -1.44
C ALA A 72 -5.03 4.57 -2.31
N SER A 73 -5.84 3.55 -2.00
CA SER A 73 -7.08 3.26 -2.73
C SER A 73 -8.18 4.30 -2.45
N ASN A 74 -8.23 4.82 -1.23
CA ASN A 74 -9.19 5.85 -0.83
C ASN A 74 -8.84 7.21 -1.45
N GLN A 75 -7.54 7.56 -1.49
CA GLN A 75 -7.06 8.73 -2.21
C GLN A 75 -7.27 8.61 -3.73
N HIS A 76 -7.31 7.38 -4.26
CA HIS A 76 -7.61 7.08 -5.65
C HIS A 76 -9.11 7.13 -6.01
N GLN A 77 -10.05 7.33 -5.08
CA GLN A 77 -11.47 7.52 -5.44
C GLN A 77 -11.72 8.95 -5.93
N PRO A 78 -11.88 9.21 -7.25
CA PRO A 78 -12.12 10.57 -7.74
C PRO A 78 -13.56 11.03 -7.49
N CYS A 79 -14.47 10.14 -7.03
CA CYS A 79 -15.91 10.36 -7.11
C CYS A 79 -16.68 9.61 -6.00
N LYS A 80 -16.73 10.15 -4.77
CA LYS A 80 -17.91 9.92 -3.90
C LYS A 80 -18.57 11.20 -3.39
N PHE A 81 -17.85 12.31 -3.27
CA PHE A 81 -18.47 13.60 -2.93
C PHE A 81 -19.05 14.36 -4.13
N ASN A 82 -18.57 14.12 -5.36
CA ASN A 82 -19.00 14.90 -6.53
C ASN A 82 -20.17 14.31 -7.34
N CYS A 83 -20.54 13.05 -7.12
CA CYS A 83 -21.75 12.47 -7.72
C CYS A 83 -23.03 12.79 -6.92
N GLN A 84 -22.92 12.95 -5.60
CA GLN A 84 -24.08 13.24 -4.74
C GLN A 84 -24.51 14.71 -4.83
N ILE A 85 -23.56 15.64 -4.99
CA ILE A 85 -23.87 17.08 -5.14
C ILE A 85 -24.44 17.41 -6.54
N LYS A 86 -24.00 16.70 -7.61
CA LYS A 86 -24.57 16.90 -8.95
C LYS A 86 -26.01 16.36 -9.09
N GLN A 87 -26.42 15.36 -8.31
CA GLN A 87 -27.82 14.89 -8.30
C GLN A 87 -28.78 15.83 -7.53
N LEU A 88 -28.26 16.63 -6.60
CA LEU A 88 -29.07 17.55 -5.79
C LEU A 88 -29.22 18.96 -6.40
N LEU A 89 -28.41 19.31 -7.42
CA LEU A 89 -28.47 20.62 -8.08
C LEU A 89 -29.14 20.59 -9.48
N PHE A 90 -29.47 19.41 -9.99
CA PHE A 90 -30.10 19.22 -11.31
C PHE A 90 -31.40 18.39 -11.27
N ASN A 91 -32.07 18.34 -10.12
CA ASN A 91 -33.46 17.91 -9.99
C ASN A 91 -34.26 18.99 -9.26
#